data_AF-A0A0R1VJI9-F1
#
_entry.id   AF-A0A0R1VJI9-F1
#
_cell.length_a   1.000
_cell.length_b   1.000
_cell.length_c   1.000
_cell.angle_alpha   90.00
_cell.angle_beta   90.00
_cell.angle_gamma   90.00
#
_symmetry.space_group_name_H-M   'P 1'
#
loop_
_entity.id
_entity.type
_entity.pdbx_description
1 polymer ?
#
loop_
_entity_poly.entity_id
_entity_poly.type
_entity_poly.pdbx_seq_one_letter_code
_entity_poly.pdbx_strand_id
1 'polypeptide(L)'
;MNSLFTILFVVMVLGYCYFRANPAKISHVIGFRTPSAYKSTENWQRAQKIGYGISLPTLAILTVLNYLLVIPTWVSISLLVIWIAITVSYIEWTLNK
;
A
#
# COMPACT_ATOMS: atom_id res chain seq x y z
N MET A 1 -7.59 23.43 2.25
CA MET A 1 -7.67 21.96 2.11
C MET A 1 -6.54 21.35 2.90
N ASN A 2 -6.81 20.29 3.68
CA ASN A 2 -5.80 19.61 4.49
C ASN A 2 -4.73 19.02 3.53
N SER A 3 -3.48 19.48 3.64
CA SER A 3 -2.38 19.07 2.75
C SER A 3 -2.16 17.55 2.80
N LEU A 4 -2.34 16.96 3.98
CA LEU A 4 -2.24 15.52 4.19
C LEU A 4 -3.33 14.73 3.45
N PHE A 5 -4.59 15.20 3.47
CA PHE A 5 -5.67 14.59 2.70
C PHE A 5 -5.31 14.51 1.21
N THR A 6 -4.78 15.61 0.67
CA THR A 6 -4.43 15.70 -0.75
C THR A 6 -3.33 14.69 -1.10
N ILE A 7 -2.31 14.57 -0.25
CA ILE A 7 -1.23 13.59 -0.42
C ILE A 7 -1.79 12.16 -0.38
N LEU A 8 -2.60 11.82 0.61
CA LEU A 8 -3.19 10.48 0.75
C LEU A 8 -4.07 10.12 -0.44
N PHE A 9 -4.88 11.08 -0.91
CA PHE A 9 -5.74 10.90 -2.07
C PHE A 9 -4.93 10.65 -3.35
N VAL A 10 -3.89 11.44 -3.61
CA VAL A 10 -3.01 11.24 -4.77
C VAL A 10 -2.32 9.87 -4.71
N VAL A 11 -1.79 9.48 -3.55
CA VAL A 11 -1.14 8.17 -3.37
C VAL A 11 -2.13 7.03 -3.60
N MET A 12 -3.36 7.15 -3.11
CA MET A 12 -4.42 6.16 -3.32
C MET A 12 -4.76 6.00 -4.80
N VAL A 13 -4.93 7.12 -5.54
CA VAL A 13 -5.23 7.10 -6.98
C VAL A 13 -4.08 6.46 -7.76
N LEU A 14 -2.84 6.88 -7.52
CA LEU A 14 -1.66 6.29 -8.19
C LEU A 14 -1.52 4.79 -7.88
N GLY A 15 -1.73 4.40 -6.62
CA GLY A 15 -1.71 3.01 -6.21
C GLY A 15 -2.80 2.18 -6.91
N TYR A 16 -4.01 2.73 -7.04
CA TYR A 16 -5.12 2.07 -7.74
C TYR A 16 -4.84 1.91 -9.23
N CYS A 17 -4.36 2.98 -9.90
CA CYS A 17 -3.98 2.92 -11.32
C CYS A 17 -2.92 1.84 -11.57
N TYR A 18 -1.91 1.77 -10.71
CA TYR A 18 -0.87 0.75 -10.83
C TYR A 18 -1.40 -0.67 -10.59
N PHE A 19 -2.24 -0.85 -9.55
CA PHE A 19 -2.87 -2.14 -9.28
C PHE A 19 -3.71 -2.62 -10.48
N ARG A 20 -4.44 -1.70 -11.13
CA ARG A 20 -5.24 -2.01 -12.32
C ARG A 20 -4.41 -2.28 -13.56
N ALA A 21 -3.26 -1.62 -13.70
CA ALA A 21 -2.34 -1.86 -14.81
C ALA A 21 -1.71 -3.27 -14.75
N ASN A 22 -1.67 -3.91 -13.57
CA ASN A 22 -1.20 -5.27 -13.33
C ASN A 22 0.04 -5.64 -14.15
N PRO A 23 1.20 -5.00 -13.90
CA PRO A 23 2.38 -5.16 -14.75
C PRO A 23 2.82 -6.63 -14.79
N ALA A 24 3.05 -7.12 -16.00
CA ALA A 24 3.42 -8.52 -16.26
C ALA A 24 4.86 -8.87 -15.82
N LYS A 25 5.66 -7.88 -15.42
CA LYS A 25 7.06 -8.05 -15.02
C LYS A 25 7.29 -7.47 -13.63
N ILE A 26 8.28 -8.04 -12.95
CA ILE A 26 8.79 -7.51 -11.68
C ILE A 26 9.28 -6.08 -11.91
N SER A 27 8.76 -5.13 -11.13
CA SER A 27 9.20 -3.73 -11.15
C SER A 27 10.12 -3.48 -9.96
N HIS A 28 11.32 -2.95 -10.22
CA HIS A 28 12.25 -2.60 -9.15
C HIS A 28 11.92 -1.25 -8.48
N VAL A 29 11.08 -0.44 -9.14
CA VAL A 29 10.77 0.94 -8.72
C VAL A 29 9.47 1.01 -7.94
N ILE A 30 8.43 0.26 -8.33
CA ILE A 30 7.06 0.41 -7.81
C ILE A 30 6.52 -0.95 -7.36
N GLY A 31 5.86 -0.96 -6.20
CA GLY A 31 5.14 -2.12 -5.67
C GLY A 31 5.60 -2.55 -4.29
N PHE A 32 4.93 -3.56 -3.74
CA PHE A 32 5.30 -4.22 -2.49
C PHE A 32 6.53 -5.09 -2.72
N ARG A 33 7.62 -4.74 -2.05
CA ARG A 33 8.93 -5.36 -2.22
C ARG A 33 9.27 -6.14 -0.96
N THR A 34 9.21 -7.47 -1.07
CA THR A 34 9.66 -8.37 -0.02
C THR A 34 10.65 -9.38 -0.63
N PRO A 35 11.58 -9.97 0.15
CA PRO A 35 12.53 -10.94 -0.37
C PRO A 35 11.87 -12.07 -1.16
N SER A 36 10.73 -12.57 -0.68
CA SER A 36 10.01 -13.65 -1.36
C SER A 36 9.23 -13.22 -2.59
N ALA A 37 8.83 -11.95 -2.68
CA ALA A 37 8.18 -11.40 -3.87
C ALA A 37 9.09 -11.42 -5.11
N TYR A 38 10.41 -11.33 -4.92
CA TYR A 38 11.37 -11.33 -6.04
C TYR A 38 11.75 -12.71 -6.57
N LYS A 39 11.36 -13.79 -5.88
CA LYS A 39 11.72 -15.16 -6.27
C LYS A 39 11.11 -15.60 -7.60
N SER A 40 9.93 -15.06 -7.95
CA SER A 40 9.25 -15.35 -9.22
C SER A 40 8.27 -14.24 -9.58
N THR A 41 7.93 -14.12 -10.86
CA THR A 41 6.89 -13.19 -11.33
C THR A 41 5.53 -13.50 -10.70
N GLU A 42 5.23 -14.76 -10.46
CA GLU A 42 3.99 -15.19 -9.80
C GLU A 42 3.93 -14.71 -8.35
N ASN A 43 5.01 -14.89 -7.59
CA ASN A 43 5.11 -14.39 -6.22
C ASN A 43 5.03 -12.87 -6.18
N TRP A 44 5.65 -12.18 -7.13
CA TRP A 44 5.54 -10.73 -7.26
C TRP A 44 4.10 -10.29 -7.47
N GLN A 45 3.39 -10.89 -8.42
CA GLN A 45 1.98 -10.57 -8.69
C GLN A 45 1.09 -10.87 -7.49
N ARG A 46 1.33 -11.98 -6.80
CA ARG A 46 0.61 -12.34 -5.57
C ARG A 46 0.89 -11.34 -4.44
N ALA A 47 2.14 -10.90 -4.28
CA ALA A 47 2.53 -9.85 -3.35
C ALA A 47 1.80 -8.54 -3.63
N GLN A 48 1.75 -8.11 -4.90
CA GLN A 48 1.03 -6.91 -5.30
C GLN A 48 -0.47 -7.04 -5.02
N LYS A 49 -1.07 -8.18 -5.36
CA LYS A 49 -2.50 -8.42 -5.13
C LYS A 49 -2.87 -8.36 -3.66
N ILE A 50 -2.08 -8.99 -2.80
CA ILE A 50 -2.27 -8.95 -1.35
C ILE A 50 -2.05 -7.52 -0.84
N GLY A 51 -0.91 -6.92 -1.16
CA GLY A 51 -0.52 -5.61 -0.65
C GLY A 51 -1.47 -4.50 -1.05
N TYR A 52 -1.84 -4.41 -2.34
CA TYR A 52 -2.81 -3.41 -2.81
C TYR A 52 -4.23 -3.73 -2.34
N GLY A 53 -4.62 -5.01 -2.32
CA GLY A 53 -5.92 -5.43 -1.83
C GLY A 53 -6.16 -5.06 -0.37
N ILE A 54 -5.10 -5.05 0.44
CA ILE A 54 -5.12 -4.64 1.84
C ILE A 54 -4.95 -3.12 1.97
N SER A 55 -3.96 -2.53 1.29
CA SER A 55 -3.58 -1.12 1.47
C SER A 55 -4.54 -0.11 0.86
N LEU A 56 -5.18 -0.42 -0.28
CA LEU A 56 -6.11 0.53 -0.93
C LEU A 56 -7.35 0.81 -0.06
N PRO A 57 -8.05 -0.19 0.51
CA PRO A 57 -9.13 0.06 1.47
C PRO A 57 -8.67 0.88 2.68
N THR A 58 -7.51 0.56 3.26
CA THR A 58 -6.98 1.29 4.42
C THR A 58 -6.65 2.74 4.09
N LEU A 59 -6.04 3.01 2.93
CA LEU A 59 -5.78 4.37 2.46
C LEU A 59 -7.08 5.14 2.21
N ALA A 60 -8.11 4.49 1.66
CA ALA A 60 -9.42 5.10 1.49
C ALA A 60 -10.05 5.51 2.84
N ILE A 61 -10.02 4.61 3.83
CA ILE A 61 -10.52 4.89 5.19
C ILE A 61 -9.74 6.04 5.81
N LEU A 62 -8.40 6.01 5.78
CA LEU A 62 -7.56 7.08 6.34
C LEU A 62 -7.78 8.42 5.65
N THR A 63 -8.02 8.42 4.34
CA THR A 63 -8.32 9.63 3.56
C THR A 63 -9.66 10.22 3.98
N VAL A 64 -10.71 9.39 4.11
CA VAL A 64 -12.03 9.82 4.59
C VAL A 64 -11.95 10.33 6.03
N LEU A 65 -11.24 9.63 6.92
CA LEU A 65 -11.05 10.05 8.30
C LEU A 65 -10.28 11.38 8.40
N ASN A 66 -9.24 11.59 7.60
CA ASN A 66 -8.50 12.87 7.57
C ASN A 66 -9.32 14.03 6.96
N TYR A 67 -10.34 13.72 6.16
CA TYR A 67 -11.27 14.72 5.64
C TYR A 67 -12.32 15.11 6.68
N LEU A 68 -12.88 14.12 7.40
CA LEU A 68 -13.94 14.32 8.39
C LEU A 68 -13.41 14.80 9.75
N LEU A 69 -12.21 14.36 10.13
CA LEU A 69 -11.58 14.63 11.42
C LEU A 69 -10.23 15.31 11.20
N VAL A 70 -9.94 16.33 12.01
CA VAL A 70 -8.62 16.96 12.03
C VAL A 70 -7.68 16.08 12.86
N ILE A 71 -7.20 15.00 12.23
CA ILE A 71 -6.21 14.11 12.84
C ILE A 71 -4.83 14.80 12.79
N PRO A 72 -4.10 14.89 13.91
CA PRO A 72 -2.74 15.41 13.90
C PRO A 72 -1.85 14.64 12.91
N THR A 73 -1.06 15.35 12.11
CA THR A 73 -0.24 14.75 11.05
C THR A 73 0.66 13.62 11.55
N TRP A 74 1.25 13.78 12.74
CA TRP A 74 2.12 12.76 13.34
C TRP A 74 1.38 11.45 13.65
N VAL A 75 0.10 11.50 14.04
CA VAL A 75 -0.72 10.30 14.29
C VAL A 75 -0.95 9.54 12.99
N SER A 76 -1.35 10.26 11.93
CA SER A 76 -1.56 9.67 10.61
C SER A 76 -0.28 9.04 10.06
N ILE A 77 0.87 9.69 10.23
CA ILE A 77 2.17 9.14 9.82
C ILE A 77 2.50 7.86 10.61
N SER A 78 2.36 7.87 11.94
CA SER A 78 2.61 6.68 12.77
C SER A 78 1.73 5.51 12.37
N LEU A 79 0.44 5.74 12.12
CA LEU A 79 -0.49 4.72 11.66
C LEU A 79 -0.08 4.15 10.30
N LEU A 80 0.38 4.99 9.37
CA LEU A 80 0.87 4.54 8.06
C LEU A 80 2.13 3.69 8.18
N VAL A 81 3.09 4.08 9.03
CA VAL A 81 4.33 3.30 9.23
C VAL A 81 4.01 1.92 9.81
N ILE A 82 3.19 1.87 10.85
CA ILE A 82 2.74 0.60 11.46
C ILE A 82 2.04 -0.27 10.42
N TRP A 83 1.14 0.34 9.63
CA TRP A 83 0.41 -0.35 8.57
C TRP A 83 1.32 -0.94 7.49
N ILE A 84 2.30 -0.17 7.02
CA ILE A 84 3.27 -0.62 6.02
C ILE A 84 4.05 -1.81 6.58
N ALA A 85 4.53 -1.73 7.82
CA ALA A 85 5.26 -2.82 8.46
C ALA A 85 4.43 -4.10 8.56
N ILE A 86 3.16 -4.00 8.99
CA ILE A 86 2.22 -5.13 9.06
C ILE A 86 2.01 -5.72 7.66
N THR A 87 1.76 -4.88 6.66
CA THR A 87 1.47 -5.33 5.28
C THR A 87 2.67 -6.06 4.69
N VAL A 88 3.87 -5.51 4.82
CA VAL A 88 5.11 -6.14 4.33
C VAL A 88 5.37 -7.46 5.04
N SER A 89 5.19 -7.51 6.36
CA SER A 89 5.40 -8.73 7.15
C SER A 89 4.38 -9.81 6.79
N TYR A 90 3.12 -9.42 6.59
CA TYR A 90 2.04 -10.34 6.19
C TYR A 90 2.26 -10.91 4.79
N ILE A 91 2.70 -10.09 3.84
CA ILE A 91 3.07 -10.56 2.48
C ILE A 91 4.21 -11.57 2.57
N GLU A 92 5.28 -11.26 3.30
CA GLU A 92 6.44 -12.16 3.40
C GLU A 92 6.08 -13.49 4.08
N TRP A 93 5.26 -13.44 5.13
CA TRP A 93 4.73 -14.66 5.77
C TRP A 93 3.86 -15.48 4.82
N THR A 94 2.98 -14.83 4.05
CA THR A 94 2.06 -15.50 3.12
C THR A 94 2.78 -16.12 1.92
N LEU A 95 3.88 -15.52 1.45
CA LEU A 95 4.64 -16.02 0.31
C LEU A 95 5.65 -17.11 0.65
N ASN A 96 6.06 -17.23 1.93
CA ASN A 96 6.94 -18.30 2.40
C ASN A 96 6.19 -19.56 2.86
N LYS A 97 4.85 -19.50 2.89
CA LYS A 97 3.98 -20.63 3.24
C LYS A 97 3.53 -21.39 1.99
#